data_AF-A0AAU6QXC0-F1
#
_entry.id   AF-A0AAU6QXC0-F1
#
_cell.length_a   1.000
_cell.length_b   1.000
_cell.length_c   1.000
_cell.angle_alpha   90.00
_cell.angle_beta   90.00
_cell.angle_gamma   90.00
#
_symmetry.space_group_name_H-M   'P 1'
#
loop_
_entity.id
_entity.type
_entity.pdbx_description
1 polymer ?
#
loop_
_entity_poly.entity_id
_entity_poly.type
_entity_poly.pdbx_seq_one_letter_code
_entity_poly.pdbx_strand_id
1 'polypeptide(L)'
;MLMHPEVDVRLDLDDRYVDIGARGYDLAIRICRLEDSSLKARRIAVSRRGIYGSEAYLKREGLPRTLDDLATPALRMPMRHLDTSGNSSTHAAMRSAL
;
A
#
# COMPACT_ATOMS: atom_id res chain seq x y z
N MET A 1 15.09 3.46 22.10
CA MET A 1 15.00 4.93 21.97
C MET A 1 16.25 5.60 22.54
N LEU A 2 17.42 5.33 21.97
CA LEU A 2 18.70 5.81 22.54
C LEU A 2 18.95 7.31 22.35
N MET A 3 18.29 7.95 21.37
CA MET A 3 18.39 9.40 21.16
C MET A 3 17.32 10.22 21.89
N HIS A 4 16.18 9.61 22.26
CA HIS A 4 15.05 10.30 22.91
C HIS A 4 14.37 9.36 23.93
N PRO A 5 14.99 9.14 25.10
CA PRO A 5 14.50 8.18 26.10
C PRO A 5 13.21 8.63 26.80
N GLU A 6 12.93 9.93 26.85
CA GLU A 6 11.70 10.50 27.43
C GLU A 6 10.46 10.38 26.53
N VAL A 7 10.64 10.01 25.25
CA VAL A 7 9.53 9.84 24.32
C VAL A 7 8.96 8.43 24.50
N ASP A 8 7.65 8.35 24.76
CA ASP A 8 6.90 7.09 24.70
C ASP A 8 6.15 7.00 23.36
N VAL A 9 6.13 5.81 22.75
CA VAL A 9 5.49 5.58 21.44
C VAL A 9 4.45 4.49 21.58
N ARG A 10 3.18 4.88 21.39
CA ARG A 10 2.09 3.96 21.13
C ARG A 10 1.98 3.74 19.63
N LEU A 11 2.02 2.49 19.20
CA LEU A 11 1.95 2.10 17.80
C LEU A 11 0.73 1.23 17.55
N ASP A 12 -0.15 1.70 16.67
CA ASP A 12 -1.28 0.94 16.15
C ASP A 12 -1.04 0.66 14.66
N LEU A 13 -1.16 -0.61 14.26
CA LEU A 13 -0.94 -1.08 12.89
C LEU A 13 -2.25 -1.61 12.32
N ASP A 14 -2.73 -0.96 11.27
CA ASP A 14 -3.98 -1.31 10.60
C ASP A 14 -3.90 -0.92 9.12
N ASP A 15 -4.41 -1.77 8.24
CA ASP A 15 -4.49 -1.50 6.79
C ASP A 15 -5.68 -0.60 6.43
N ARG A 16 -6.61 -0.38 7.38
CA ARG A 16 -7.79 0.47 7.18
C ARG A 16 -7.42 1.94 7.12
N TYR A 17 -8.21 2.69 6.35
CA TYR A 17 -8.18 4.14 6.43
C TYR A 17 -8.84 4.60 7.74
N VAL A 18 -8.05 5.19 8.63
CA VAL A 18 -8.53 5.71 9.93
C VAL A 18 -8.55 7.24 9.90
N ASP A 19 -9.55 7.86 10.51
CA ASP A 19 -9.49 9.31 10.76
C ASP A 19 -8.47 9.58 11.88
N ILE A 20 -7.41 10.33 11.56
CA ILE A 20 -6.31 10.66 12.47
C ILE A 20 -6.80 11.58 13.58
N GLY A 21 -7.60 12.60 13.23
CA GLY A 21 -8.09 13.59 14.18
C GLY A 21 -9.11 13.00 15.14
N ALA A 22 -10.04 12.20 14.65
CA ALA A 22 -11.10 11.62 15.48
C ALA A 22 -10.59 10.59 16.52
N ARG A 23 -9.42 9.97 16.27
CA ARG A 23 -8.84 8.95 17.17
C ARG A 23 -7.73 9.46 18.09
N GLY A 24 -7.39 10.75 18.00
CA GLY A 24 -6.35 11.35 18.82
C GLY A 24 -4.94 10.88 18.44
N TYR A 25 -4.71 10.57 17.16
CA TYR A 25 -3.35 10.31 16.67
C TYR A 25 -2.65 11.63 16.32
N ASP A 26 -1.37 11.75 16.71
CA ASP A 26 -0.56 12.91 16.33
C ASP A 26 0.06 12.76 14.93
N LEU A 27 0.29 11.51 14.49
CA LEU A 27 0.94 11.18 13.23
C LEU A 27 0.39 9.87 12.66
N ALA A 28 0.29 9.78 11.33
CA ALA A 28 0.13 8.53 10.63
C ALA A 28 1.14 8.40 9.48
N ILE A 29 1.60 7.17 9.25
CA ILE A 29 2.40 6.80 8.08
C ILE A 29 1.52 5.95 7.17
N ARG A 30 1.33 6.40 5.93
CA ARG A 30 0.43 5.75 4.96
C ARG A 30 1.07 5.60 3.60
N ILE A 31 0.71 4.51 2.92
CA ILE A 31 0.94 4.34 1.49
C ILE A 31 -0.34 4.75 0.78
N CYS A 32 -0.47 6.03 0.44
CA CYS A 32 -1.65 6.57 -0.23
C CYS A 32 -1.26 7.53 -1.35
N ARG A 33 -2.24 7.86 -2.20
CA ARG A 33 -2.18 9.11 -2.96
C ARG A 33 -2.49 10.25 -1.99
N LEU A 34 -1.83 11.39 -2.17
CA LEU A 34 -2.12 12.56 -1.35
C LEU A 34 -3.48 13.10 -1.80
N GLU A 35 -4.48 12.95 -0.95
CA GLU A 35 -5.82 13.51 -1.14
C GLU A 35 -5.88 14.92 -0.54
N ASP A 36 -6.81 15.73 -1.03
CA ASP A 36 -7.07 17.04 -0.44
C ASP A 36 -7.55 16.87 1.00
N SER A 37 -6.73 17.31 1.93
CA SER A 37 -6.98 17.25 3.37
C SER A 37 -6.49 18.53 4.02
N SER A 38 -7.11 18.92 5.14
CA SER A 38 -6.59 19.96 6.02
C SER A 38 -5.29 19.54 6.73
N LEU A 39 -4.91 18.27 6.66
CA LEU A 39 -3.70 17.73 7.26
C LEU A 39 -2.46 18.10 6.46
N LYS A 40 -1.38 18.44 7.18
CA LYS A 40 -0.06 18.64 6.56
C LYS A 40 0.57 17.27 6.25
N ALA A 41 0.81 17.02 4.97
CA ALA A 41 1.46 15.79 4.52
C ALA A 41 2.91 16.05 4.05
N ARG A 42 3.78 15.08 4.29
CA ARG A 42 5.15 15.05 3.75
C ARG A 42 5.44 13.68 3.16
N ARG A 43 5.90 13.63 1.91
CA ARG A 43 6.36 12.39 1.28
C ARG A 43 7.66 11.92 1.92
N ILE A 44 7.66 10.73 2.52
CA ILE A 44 8.84 10.13 3.19
C ILE A 44 9.60 9.22 2.23
N ALA A 45 8.89 8.43 1.42
CA ALA A 45 9.49 7.49 0.47
C ALA A 45 8.52 7.15 -0.67
N VAL A 46 9.02 6.40 -1.66
CA VAL A 46 8.22 5.77 -2.72
C VAL A 46 8.26 4.26 -2.52
N SER A 47 7.09 3.62 -2.40
CA SER A 47 6.98 2.17 -2.31
C SER A 47 6.94 1.56 -3.72
N ARG A 48 8.04 0.94 -4.17
CA ARG A 48 8.07 0.19 -5.43
C ARG A 48 7.47 -1.21 -5.21
N ARG A 49 6.48 -1.58 -6.01
CA ARG A 49 5.90 -2.93 -5.99
C ARG A 49 6.58 -3.78 -7.07
N GLY A 50 6.81 -5.04 -6.77
CA GLY A 50 7.33 -6.04 -7.68
C GLY A 50 6.65 -7.38 -7.46
N ILE A 51 6.78 -8.27 -8.44
CA ILE A 51 6.29 -9.64 -8.34
C ILE A 51 7.46 -10.49 -7.86
N TYR A 52 7.22 -11.24 -6.79
CA TYR A 52 8.21 -12.11 -6.18
C TYR A 52 7.57 -13.46 -5.89
N GLY A 53 8.36 -14.52 -6.03
CA GLY A 53 8.00 -15.87 -5.66
C GLY A 53 9.11 -16.50 -4.86
N SER A 54 8.75 -17.39 -3.92
CA SER A 54 9.77 -18.21 -3.26
C SER A 54 10.48 -19.10 -4.29
N GLU A 55 11.77 -19.38 -4.09
CA GLU A 55 12.54 -20.22 -5.00
C GLU A 55 11.90 -21.60 -5.19
N ALA A 56 11.41 -22.21 -4.11
CA ALA A 56 10.75 -23.50 -4.15
C ALA A 56 9.49 -23.50 -5.02
N TYR A 57 8.72 -22.41 -4.99
CA TYR A 57 7.53 -22.25 -5.84
C TYR A 57 7.92 -22.13 -7.32
N LEU A 58 8.88 -21.27 -7.63
CA LEU A 58 9.32 -21.01 -9.01
C LEU A 58 9.97 -22.24 -9.66
N LYS A 59 10.63 -23.10 -8.87
CA LYS A 59 11.16 -24.39 -9.36
C LYS A 59 10.06 -25.39 -9.71
N ARG A 60 8.93 -25.38 -8.99
CA ARG A 60 7.83 -26.33 -9.18
C ARG A 60 6.89 -25.90 -10.31
N GLU A 61 6.50 -24.62 -10.34
CA GLU A 61 5.51 -24.10 -11.27
C GLU A 61 6.12 -23.42 -12.51
N GLY A 62 7.43 -23.15 -12.49
CA GLY A 62 8.12 -22.36 -13.51
C GLY A 62 8.04 -20.85 -13.28
N LEU A 63 8.79 -20.10 -14.10
CA LEU A 63 8.77 -18.64 -14.10
C LEU A 63 7.65 -18.14 -15.04
N PRO A 64 6.72 -17.30 -14.54
CA PRO A 64 5.73 -16.67 -15.41
C PRO A 64 6.43 -15.75 -16.41
N ARG A 65 6.04 -15.83 -17.68
CA ARG A 65 6.59 -15.02 -18.79
C ARG A 65 5.59 -14.00 -19.31
N THR A 66 4.31 -14.24 -19.05
CA THR A 66 3.18 -13.40 -19.45
C THR A 66 2.30 -13.09 -18.23
N LEU A 67 1.43 -12.08 -18.36
CA LEU A 67 0.47 -11.75 -17.30
C LEU A 67 -0.57 -12.87 -17.09
N ASP A 68 -0.92 -13.60 -18.16
CA ASP A 68 -1.89 -14.70 -18.10
C ASP A 68 -1.37 -15.86 -17.25
N ASP A 69 -0.06 -16.06 -17.19
CA ASP A 69 0.59 -17.06 -16.32
C ASP A 69 0.34 -16.77 -14.81
N LEU A 70 0.01 -15.52 -14.47
CA LEU A 70 -0.29 -15.10 -13.08
C LEU A 70 -1.75 -15.37 -12.68
N ALA A 71 -2.63 -15.67 -13.63
CA ALA A 71 -4.06 -15.89 -13.37
C ALA A 71 -4.36 -17.25 -12.69
N THR A 72 -3.33 -18.06 -12.43
CA THR A 72 -3.49 -19.34 -11.75
C THR A 72 -3.83 -19.14 -10.26
N PRO A 73 -4.59 -20.06 -9.63
CA PRO A 73 -4.96 -19.94 -8.21
C PRO A 73 -3.77 -19.79 -7.26
N ALA A 74 -2.61 -20.29 -7.66
CA ALA A 74 -1.38 -20.30 -6.87
C ALA A 74 -0.52 -19.02 -6.98
N LEU A 75 -0.72 -18.21 -8.03
CA LEU A 75 -0.01 -16.95 -8.29
C LEU A 75 -0.92 -15.73 -8.12
N ARG A 76 -1.95 -15.85 -7.28
CA ARG A 76 -2.81 -14.73 -6.95
C ARG A 76 -2.03 -13.69 -6.16
N MET A 77 -1.90 -12.50 -6.74
CA MET A 77 -1.68 -11.28 -5.98
C MET A 77 -3.05 -10.88 -5.40
N PRO A 78 -3.36 -11.10 -4.12
CA PRO A 78 -4.56 -10.54 -3.52
C PRO A 78 -4.33 -9.02 -3.40
N MET A 79 -4.49 -8.29 -4.50
CA MET A 79 -4.64 -6.86 -4.47
C MET A 79 -6.07 -6.60 -3.97
N ARG A 80 -6.28 -6.77 -2.66
CA ARG A 80 -7.43 -6.15 -2.02
C ARG A 80 -7.34 -4.67 -2.35
N HIS A 81 -8.43 -4.12 -2.87
CA HIS A 81 -8.56 -2.70 -3.16
C HIS A 81 -7.89 -1.90 -2.03
N LEU A 82 -6.80 -1.21 -2.35
CA LEU A 82 -6.39 -0.08 -1.54
C LEU A 82 -7.60 0.84 -1.60
N ASP A 83 -8.28 1.07 -0.49
CA ASP A 83 -9.47 1.91 -0.45
C ASP A 83 -9.14 3.24 -1.14
N THR A 84 -9.59 3.39 -2.39
CA THR A 84 -9.50 4.61 -3.19
C THR A 84 -10.67 5.54 -2.86
N SER A 85 -11.36 5.31 -1.73
CA SER A 85 -12.50 6.10 -1.30
C SER A 85 -12.03 7.40 -0.66
N GLY A 86 -11.51 8.27 -1.50
CA GLY A 86 -11.39 9.71 -1.30
C GLY A 86 -11.90 10.41 -2.56
N ASN A 87 -13.20 10.26 -2.82
CA ASN A 87 -14.00 10.96 -3.83
C ASN A 87 -13.69 10.73 -5.34
N SER A 88 -14.76 10.91 -6.10
CA SER A 88 -14.99 10.52 -7.48
C SER A 88 -14.27 11.38 -8.51
N SER A 89 -13.06 11.02 -8.93
CA SER A 89 -12.49 11.51 -10.21
C SER A 89 -11.34 10.70 -10.81
N THR A 90 -10.87 9.62 -10.17
CA THR A 90 -9.67 8.90 -10.67
C THR A 90 -9.95 7.70 -11.58
N HIS A 91 -11.21 7.46 -11.98
CA HIS A 91 -11.56 6.37 -12.92
C HIS A 91 -11.20 6.67 -14.39
N ALA A 92 -10.78 7.89 -14.74
CA ALA A 92 -10.56 8.28 -16.13
C ALA A 92 -9.12 8.08 -16.66
N ALA A 93 -8.10 7.93 -15.81
CA ALA A 93 -6.70 8.05 -16.26
C ALA A 93 -6.01 6.72 -16.62
N MET A 94 -6.70 5.57 -16.56
CA MET A 94 -6.08 4.25 -16.78
C MET A 94 -6.69 3.51 -17.97
N ARG A 95 -7.08 4.26 -19.02
CA ARG A 95 -7.48 3.72 -20.34
C ARG A 95 -6.63 4.23 -21.51
N SER A 96 -5.55 4.98 -21.27
CA SER A 96 -4.74 5.59 -22.35
C SER A 96 -3.24 5.23 -22.30
N ALA A 97 -2.89 4.07 -21.72
CA ALA A 97 -1.50 3.58 -21.69
C ALA A 97 -1.42 2.07 -21.93
N LEU A 98 -2.26 1.57 -22.83
CA LEU A 98 -2.05 0.33 -23.59
C LEU A 98 -2.29 0.65 -25.06
#